data_AF-A0A0Q7AC60-F1
#
_entry.id   AF-A0A0Q7AC60-F1
#
_cell.length_a   1.000
_cell.length_b   1.000
_cell.length_c   1.000
_cell.angle_alpha   90.00
_cell.angle_beta   90.00
_cell.angle_gamma   90.00
#
_symmetry.space_group_name_H-M   'P 1'
#
loop_
_entity.id
_entity.type
_entity.pdbx_description
1 polymer ?
#
loop_
_entity_poly.entity_id
_entity_poly.type
_entity_poly.pdbx_seq_one_letter_code
_entity_poly.pdbx_strand_id
1 'polypeptide(L)'
;MKSSWRTAWQGQDIVVYRNDTEVDRLHAPDIDRVLLVHRASGDSPGDLVQAVVEIGDACLIFPADTGFAGRVNFERQAFWADKGCVYWINESRAPLPLRLRRGRWFLGLTHPVFMRVPRADLAALIERWPVQGPQTWEQRKWRRIELSRPFGSEHADTRLRA
;
A
#
# COMPACT_ATOMS: atom_id res chain seq x y z
N MET A 1 18.37 -21.15 -7.28
CA MET A 1 17.35 -20.28 -7.89
C MET A 1 16.75 -19.40 -6.80
N LYS A 2 16.74 -18.06 -6.98
CA LYS A 2 15.99 -17.19 -6.06
C LYS A 2 14.50 -17.52 -6.21
N SER A 3 13.84 -17.84 -5.11
CA SER A 3 12.38 -18.02 -5.06
C SER A 3 11.70 -16.77 -5.62
N SER A 4 11.00 -16.85 -6.75
CA SER A 4 10.29 -15.71 -7.34
C SER A 4 8.87 -15.63 -6.79
N TRP A 5 8.57 -14.54 -6.09
CA TRP A 5 7.21 -14.18 -5.73
C TRP A 5 6.57 -13.40 -6.88
N ARG A 6 5.28 -13.62 -7.14
CA ARG A 6 4.50 -12.77 -8.05
C ARG A 6 3.03 -12.79 -7.68
N THR A 7 2.32 -11.72 -8.03
CA THR A 7 0.86 -11.65 -7.91
C THR A 7 0.24 -11.37 -9.28
N ALA A 8 -0.97 -11.85 -9.52
CA ALA A 8 -1.69 -11.62 -10.78
C ALA A 8 -3.20 -11.62 -10.58
N TRP A 9 -3.92 -10.85 -11.40
CA TRP A 9 -5.37 -10.90 -11.44
C TRP A 9 -5.87 -12.17 -12.12
N GLN A 10 -6.91 -12.78 -11.55
CA GLN A 10 -7.73 -13.81 -12.19
C GLN A 10 -9.20 -13.52 -11.88
N GLY A 11 -9.98 -13.07 -12.87
CA GLY A 11 -11.35 -12.63 -12.61
C GLY A 11 -11.37 -11.48 -11.61
N GLN A 12 -12.06 -11.62 -10.47
CA GLN A 12 -12.08 -10.64 -9.37
C GLN A 12 -11.04 -10.93 -8.27
N ASP A 13 -10.22 -11.96 -8.46
CA ASP A 13 -9.24 -12.38 -7.46
C ASP A 13 -7.84 -11.88 -7.80
N ILE A 14 -7.03 -11.70 -6.76
CA ILE A 14 -5.58 -11.53 -6.86
C ILE A 14 -4.93 -12.82 -6.34
N VAL A 15 -4.26 -13.53 -7.24
CA VAL A 15 -3.60 -14.80 -6.95
C VAL A 15 -2.13 -14.55 -6.62
N VAL A 16 -1.64 -15.19 -5.58
CA VAL A 16 -0.26 -15.12 -5.09
C VAL A 16 0.47 -16.39 -5.49
N TYR A 17 1.60 -16.23 -6.16
CA TYR A 17 2.45 -17.33 -6.61
C TYR A 17 3.81 -17.29 -5.96
N ARG A 18 4.36 -18.48 -5.72
CA ARG A 18 5.76 -18.71 -5.41
C ARG A 18 6.30 -19.77 -6.36
N ASN A 19 7.29 -19.41 -7.18
CA ASN A 19 7.83 -20.32 -8.21
C ASN A 19 6.72 -20.95 -9.07
N ASP A 20 5.80 -20.11 -9.56
CA ASP A 20 4.64 -20.48 -10.39
C ASP A 20 3.61 -21.42 -9.74
N THR A 21 3.78 -21.77 -8.47
CA THR A 21 2.76 -22.47 -7.68
C THR A 21 1.87 -21.44 -6.99
N GLU A 22 0.56 -21.56 -7.15
CA GLU A 22 -0.42 -20.77 -6.38
C GLU A 22 -0.28 -21.14 -4.89
N VAL A 23 -0.06 -20.15 -4.04
CA VAL A 23 0.09 -20.33 -2.59
C VAL A 23 -0.95 -19.59 -1.78
N ASP A 24 -1.61 -18.58 -2.37
CA ASP A 24 -2.74 -17.88 -1.76
C ASP A 24 -3.58 -17.19 -2.85
N ARG A 25 -4.81 -16.81 -2.49
CA ARG A 25 -5.78 -16.13 -3.35
C ARG A 25 -6.62 -15.18 -2.50
N LEU A 26 -6.76 -13.96 -2.99
CA LEU A 26 -7.53 -12.91 -2.34
C LEU A 26 -8.68 -12.51 -3.24
N HIS A 27 -9.91 -12.60 -2.75
CA HIS A 27 -11.05 -12.01 -3.45
C HIS A 27 -11.00 -10.49 -3.27
N ALA A 28 -10.72 -9.74 -4.33
CA ALA A 28 -10.46 -8.31 -4.20
C ALA A 28 -11.66 -7.50 -3.66
N PRO A 29 -12.92 -7.83 -4.00
CA PRO A 29 -14.09 -7.20 -3.39
C PRO A 29 -14.14 -7.30 -1.86
N ASP A 30 -13.56 -8.34 -1.26
CA ASP A 30 -13.57 -8.57 0.20
C ASP A 30 -12.45 -7.81 0.94
N ILE A 31 -11.54 -7.15 0.22
CA ILE A 31 -10.45 -6.40 0.85
C ILE A 31 -11.03 -5.20 1.61
N ASP A 32 -10.75 -5.10 2.91
CA ASP A 32 -11.21 -3.98 3.74
C ASP A 32 -10.31 -2.76 3.56
N ARG A 33 -8.99 -3.01 3.52
CA ARG A 33 -7.98 -1.95 3.50
C ARG A 33 -6.70 -2.42 2.82
N VAL A 34 -6.11 -1.53 2.01
CA VAL A 34 -4.76 -1.66 1.48
C VAL A 34 -3.92 -0.51 2.03
N LEU A 35 -2.87 -0.83 2.79
CA LEU A 35 -1.91 0.14 3.32
C LEU A 35 -0.61 0.04 2.52
N LEU A 36 -0.36 1.01 1.66
CA LEU A 36 0.88 1.12 0.91
C LEU A 36 1.94 1.81 1.76
N VAL A 37 2.95 1.03 2.17
CA VAL A 37 4.06 1.49 2.99
C VAL A 37 5.18 1.95 2.07
N HIS A 38 5.58 3.22 2.22
CA HIS A 38 6.58 3.84 1.37
C HIS A 38 7.73 4.45 2.18
N ARG A 39 8.92 4.46 1.58
CA ARG A 39 10.03 5.32 2.04
C ARG A 39 9.91 6.71 1.42
N ALA A 40 10.76 7.63 1.88
CA ALA A 40 10.82 9.00 1.38
C ALA A 40 9.42 9.65 1.29
N SER A 41 9.16 10.42 0.23
CA SER A 41 7.86 11.02 -0.02
C SER A 41 6.83 10.03 -0.61
N GLY A 42 7.24 8.85 -1.08
CA GLY A 42 6.34 7.85 -1.67
C GLY A 42 5.83 8.27 -3.04
N ASP A 43 6.72 8.85 -3.84
CA ASP A 43 6.40 9.55 -5.07
C ASP A 43 6.88 8.81 -6.31
N SER A 44 7.72 7.80 -6.11
CA SER A 44 8.12 6.82 -7.11
C SER A 44 7.53 5.43 -6.79
N PRO A 45 7.18 4.61 -7.78
CA PRO A 45 6.89 3.19 -7.56
C PRO A 45 8.01 2.47 -6.80
N GLY A 46 9.28 2.90 -7.00
CA GLY A 46 10.44 2.37 -6.30
C GLY A 46 10.54 2.78 -4.83
N ASP A 47 9.68 3.66 -4.34
CA ASP A 47 9.59 4.02 -2.93
C ASP A 47 8.72 3.06 -2.13
N LEU A 48 7.97 2.18 -2.79
CA LEU A 48 7.12 1.20 -2.11
C LEU A 48 7.99 0.11 -1.50
N VAL A 49 7.81 -0.11 -0.20
CA VAL A 49 8.55 -1.11 0.58
C VAL A 49 7.71 -2.38 0.73
N GLN A 50 6.43 -2.21 1.03
CA GLN A 50 5.47 -3.29 1.20
C GLN A 50 4.04 -2.77 1.11
N ALA A 51 3.09 -3.67 0.94
CA ALA A 51 1.67 -3.44 1.18
C ALA A 51 1.19 -4.31 2.34
N VAL A 52 0.32 -3.75 3.18
CA VAL A 52 -0.40 -4.50 4.22
C VAL A 52 -1.88 -4.49 3.84
N VAL A 53 -2.49 -5.67 3.76
CA VAL A 53 -3.86 -5.86 3.27
C VAL A 53 -4.70 -6.47 4.37
N GLU A 54 -5.74 -5.76 4.81
CA GLU A 54 -6.75 -6.30 5.71
C GLU A 54 -7.89 -6.90 4.88
N ILE A 55 -8.26 -8.15 5.18
CA ILE A 55 -9.34 -8.88 4.51
C ILE A 55 -9.99 -9.83 5.51
N GLY A 56 -11.21 -9.50 5.95
CA GLY A 56 -11.91 -10.24 6.99
C GLY A 56 -11.05 -10.37 8.25
N ASP A 57 -10.89 -11.61 8.74
CA ASP A 57 -10.08 -11.92 9.93
C ASP A 57 -8.59 -12.13 9.64
N ALA A 58 -8.11 -11.75 8.46
CA ALA A 58 -6.71 -11.87 8.07
C ALA A 58 -6.06 -10.53 7.75
N CYS A 59 -4.76 -10.49 7.95
CA CYS A 59 -3.87 -9.44 7.49
C CYS A 59 -2.75 -10.06 6.67
N LEU A 60 -2.56 -9.58 5.43
CA LEU A 60 -1.51 -10.04 4.54
C LEU A 60 -0.44 -8.98 4.37
N ILE A 61 0.82 -9.42 4.38
CA ILE A 61 1.98 -8.56 4.16
C ILE A 61 2.59 -8.95 2.82
N PHE A 62 2.63 -8.00 1.90
CA PHE A 62 3.20 -8.13 0.56
C PHE A 62 4.47 -7.28 0.44
N PRO A 63 5.65 -7.87 0.44
CA PRO A 63 6.88 -7.15 0.12
C PRO A 63 6.82 -6.57 -1.32
N ALA A 64 7.59 -5.52 -1.58
CA ALA A 64 7.60 -4.83 -2.87
C ALA A 64 7.87 -5.76 -4.08
N ASP A 65 8.67 -6.80 -3.90
CA ASP A 65 9.05 -7.76 -4.95
C ASP A 65 7.92 -8.72 -5.35
N THR A 66 6.81 -8.77 -4.61
CA THR A 66 5.62 -9.56 -4.97
C THR A 66 4.79 -8.95 -6.11
N GLY A 67 5.04 -7.67 -6.43
CA GLY A 67 4.28 -6.92 -7.44
C GLY A 67 2.88 -6.48 -7.03
N PHE A 68 2.43 -6.79 -5.80
CA PHE A 68 1.06 -6.48 -5.35
C PHE A 68 0.74 -4.99 -5.43
N ALA A 69 1.66 -4.14 -4.98
CA ALA A 69 1.45 -2.69 -5.03
C ALA A 69 1.35 -2.16 -6.48
N GLY A 70 1.97 -2.84 -7.45
CA GLY A 70 1.78 -2.56 -8.87
C GLY A 70 0.35 -2.87 -9.34
N ARG A 71 -0.25 -3.97 -8.84
CA ARG A 71 -1.65 -4.32 -9.10
C ARG A 71 -2.63 -3.28 -8.54
N VAL A 72 -2.28 -2.65 -7.42
CA VAL A 72 -3.08 -1.60 -6.79
C VAL A 72 -2.95 -0.27 -7.51
N ASN A 73 -1.73 0.12 -7.90
CA ASN A 73 -1.47 1.45 -8.45
C ASN A 73 -1.69 1.57 -9.96
N PHE A 74 -1.43 0.51 -10.73
CA PHE A 74 -1.37 0.58 -12.20
C PHE A 74 -2.38 -0.30 -12.92
N GLU A 75 -3.05 -1.20 -12.21
CA GLU A 75 -4.04 -2.09 -12.81
C GLU A 75 -5.42 -1.81 -12.23
N ARG A 76 -6.45 -1.88 -13.08
CA ARG A 76 -7.85 -1.72 -12.68
C ARG A 76 -8.10 -0.49 -11.80
N GLN A 77 -7.53 0.65 -12.18
CA GLN A 77 -7.59 1.89 -11.39
C GLN A 77 -9.01 2.32 -11.03
N ALA A 78 -9.98 2.11 -11.93
CA ALA A 78 -11.39 2.40 -11.67
C ALA A 78 -11.94 1.58 -10.49
N PHE A 79 -11.58 0.30 -10.39
CA PHE A 79 -11.98 -0.56 -9.27
C PHE A 79 -11.41 -0.06 -7.95
N TRP A 80 -10.11 0.26 -7.90
CA TRP A 80 -9.48 0.74 -6.66
C TRP A 80 -9.95 2.13 -6.24
N ALA A 81 -10.25 3.00 -7.21
CA ALA A 81 -10.82 4.31 -6.97
C ALA A 81 -12.24 4.21 -6.39
N ASP A 82 -13.09 3.39 -7.01
CA ASP A 82 -14.47 3.15 -6.55
C ASP A 82 -14.50 2.49 -5.18
N LYS A 83 -13.68 1.46 -4.95
CA LYS A 83 -13.60 0.75 -3.68
C LYS A 83 -13.10 1.63 -2.53
N GLY A 84 -12.33 2.69 -2.81
CA GLY A 84 -11.94 3.68 -1.81
C GLY A 84 -11.18 3.09 -0.61
N CYS A 85 -10.37 2.04 -0.81
CA CYS A 85 -9.73 1.29 0.28
C CYS A 85 -8.19 1.40 0.31
N VAL A 86 -7.60 2.27 -0.51
CA VAL A 86 -6.13 2.43 -0.61
C VAL A 86 -5.65 3.58 0.26
N TYR A 87 -4.74 3.29 1.18
CA TYR A 87 -4.15 4.23 2.12
C TYR A 87 -2.64 4.18 2.03
N TRP A 88 -2.00 5.21 2.55
CA TRP A 88 -0.56 5.41 2.45
C TRP A 88 0.04 5.69 3.81
N ILE A 89 1.23 5.16 4.03
CA ILE A 89 1.98 5.43 5.24
C ILE A 89 3.49 5.43 4.98
N ASN A 90 4.20 6.33 5.65
CA ASN A 90 5.65 6.33 5.65
C ASN A 90 6.19 5.19 6.53
N GLU A 91 7.17 4.45 6.03
CA GLU A 91 7.80 3.30 6.68
C GLU A 91 8.27 3.60 8.11
N SER A 92 8.82 4.80 8.36
CA SER A 92 9.29 5.22 9.69
C SER A 92 8.17 5.26 10.75
N ARG A 93 6.91 5.32 10.31
CA ARG A 93 5.71 5.38 11.16
C ARG A 93 4.89 4.08 11.13
N ALA A 94 5.34 3.06 10.39
CA ALA A 94 4.68 1.77 10.25
C ALA A 94 5.61 0.60 10.64
N PRO A 95 6.18 0.59 11.87
CA PRO A 95 7.07 -0.49 12.27
C PRO A 95 6.28 -1.80 12.37
N LEU A 96 6.76 -2.84 11.68
CA LEU A 96 6.26 -4.20 11.88
C LEU A 96 6.93 -4.87 13.10
N PRO A 97 6.22 -5.78 13.80
CA PRO A 97 6.81 -6.61 14.85
C PRO A 97 8.02 -7.40 14.34
N LEU A 98 9.06 -7.57 15.16
CA LEU A 98 10.30 -8.27 14.78
C LEU A 98 10.05 -9.68 14.21
N ARG A 99 9.06 -10.40 14.73
CA ARG A 99 8.65 -11.73 14.25
C ARG A 99 8.24 -11.73 12.77
N LEU A 100 7.70 -10.61 12.28
CA LEU A 100 7.25 -10.41 10.89
C LEU A 100 8.34 -9.79 10.01
N ARG A 101 9.43 -9.32 10.61
CA ARG A 101 10.62 -8.84 9.90
C ARG A 101 11.63 -9.97 9.64
N ARG A 102 11.24 -11.24 9.86
CA ARG A 102 12.14 -12.41 9.83
C ARG A 102 12.71 -12.69 8.42
N GLY A 103 13.90 -12.13 8.17
CA GLY A 103 14.99 -12.81 7.46
C GLY A 103 15.97 -13.37 8.51
N ARG A 104 16.57 -14.53 8.25
CA ARG A 104 17.50 -15.19 9.18
C ARG A 104 18.58 -14.19 9.61
N TRP A 105 18.63 -13.94 10.92
CA TRP A 105 19.75 -13.30 11.62
C TRP A 105 21.02 -13.99 11.13
N PHE A 106 21.85 -13.32 10.34
CA PHE A 106 23.31 -13.33 10.44
C PHE A 106 24.01 -12.49 9.35
N LEU A 107 23.50 -12.27 8.12
CA LEU A 107 24.31 -11.57 7.09
C LEU A 107 23.58 -10.79 5.95
N GLY A 108 22.32 -10.35 6.09
CA GLY A 108 21.73 -9.54 5.00
C GLY A 108 20.37 -8.92 5.30
N LEU A 109 20.11 -7.78 4.66
CA LEU A 109 18.88 -6.97 4.76
C LEU A 109 17.63 -7.84 4.88
N THR A 110 17.02 -7.79 6.07
CA THR A 110 15.79 -8.49 6.44
C THR A 110 14.60 -7.79 5.80
N HIS A 111 14.27 -8.18 4.57
CA HIS A 111 12.98 -7.85 4.00
C HIS A 111 11.95 -8.89 4.44
N PRO A 112 10.70 -8.46 4.75
CA PRO A 112 9.62 -9.41 4.98
C PRO A 112 9.47 -10.31 3.74
N VAL A 113 9.00 -11.53 3.96
CA VAL A 113 8.46 -12.38 2.88
C VAL A 113 6.94 -12.22 2.87
N PHE A 114 6.29 -12.67 1.79
CA PHE A 114 4.83 -12.76 1.80
C PHE A 114 4.36 -13.58 3.01
N MET A 115 3.38 -13.04 3.74
CA MET A 115 2.80 -13.70 4.91
C MET A 115 1.31 -13.38 5.01
N ARG A 116 0.54 -14.37 5.45
CA ARG A 116 -0.83 -14.21 5.93
C ARG A 116 -0.84 -14.49 7.44
N VAL A 117 -1.35 -13.53 8.21
CA VAL A 117 -1.46 -13.64 9.68
C VAL A 117 -2.88 -13.31 10.13
N PRO A 118 -3.33 -13.81 11.29
CA PRO A 118 -4.59 -13.36 11.88
C PRO A 118 -4.63 -11.84 12.03
N ARG A 119 -5.77 -11.23 11.74
CA ARG A 119 -5.98 -9.77 11.90
C ARG A 119 -5.72 -9.34 13.34
N ALA A 120 -6.13 -10.15 14.31
CA ALA A 120 -5.92 -9.90 15.74
C ALA A 120 -4.43 -9.70 16.10
N ASP A 121 -3.49 -10.29 15.35
CA ASP A 121 -2.06 -10.12 15.60
C ASP A 121 -1.51 -8.73 15.23
N LEU A 122 -2.24 -7.97 14.41
CA LEU A 122 -1.79 -6.69 13.84
C LEU A 122 -2.78 -5.53 14.00
N ALA A 123 -4.06 -5.78 14.24
CA ALA A 123 -5.11 -4.75 14.27
C ALA A 123 -4.76 -3.58 15.19
N ALA A 124 -4.48 -3.85 16.48
CA ALA A 124 -4.16 -2.81 17.46
C ALA A 124 -2.89 -2.01 17.10
N LEU A 125 -1.97 -2.60 16.33
CA LEU A 125 -0.79 -1.89 15.83
C LEU A 125 -1.14 -0.99 14.65
N ILE A 126 -1.86 -1.53 13.68
CA ILE A 126 -2.30 -0.84 12.46
C ILE A 126 -3.24 0.33 12.79
N GLU A 127 -4.11 0.20 13.78
CA GLU A 127 -5.03 1.27 14.20
C GLU A 127 -4.31 2.53 14.70
N ARG A 128 -3.08 2.38 15.22
CA ARG A 128 -2.26 3.51 15.70
C ARG A 128 -1.44 4.17 14.61
N TRP A 129 -1.43 3.61 13.40
CA TRP A 129 -0.64 4.12 12.30
C TRP A 129 -1.26 5.40 11.73
N PRO A 130 -0.47 6.48 11.53
CA PRO A 130 -0.97 7.72 10.94
C PRO A 130 -1.08 7.57 9.42
N VAL A 131 -2.15 6.91 8.98
CA VAL A 131 -2.44 6.63 7.58
C VAL A 131 -3.01 7.86 6.87
N GLN A 132 -2.70 7.99 5.57
CA GLN A 132 -3.25 9.03 4.70
C GLN A 132 -4.12 8.39 3.61
N GLY A 133 -5.31 8.94 3.38
CA GLY A 133 -6.26 8.42 2.40
C GLY A 133 -7.68 8.31 2.97
N PRO A 134 -8.57 7.57 2.29
CA PRO A 134 -8.29 6.74 1.12
C PRO A 134 -8.00 7.57 -0.13
N GLN A 135 -6.98 7.19 -0.90
CA GLN A 135 -6.65 7.80 -2.18
C GLN A 135 -5.79 6.87 -3.04
N THR A 136 -6.06 6.82 -4.34
CA THR A 136 -5.22 6.11 -5.32
C THR A 136 -3.93 6.88 -5.61
N TRP A 137 -2.99 6.23 -6.29
CA TRP A 137 -1.77 6.87 -6.78
C TRP A 137 -2.05 8.13 -7.61
N GLU A 138 -2.96 8.05 -8.59
CA GLU A 138 -3.30 9.17 -9.45
C GLU A 138 -3.93 10.33 -8.67
N GLN A 139 -4.83 10.04 -7.72
CA GLN A 139 -5.39 11.08 -6.85
C GLN A 139 -4.32 11.78 -6.01
N ARG A 140 -3.35 11.04 -5.47
CA ARG A 140 -2.21 11.60 -4.72
C ARG A 140 -1.30 12.46 -5.60
N LYS A 141 -1.08 12.05 -6.85
CA LYS A 141 -0.31 12.80 -7.85
C LYS A 141 -0.99 14.13 -8.18
N TRP A 142 -2.30 14.11 -8.46
CA TRP A 142 -3.09 15.32 -8.73
C TRP A 142 -3.09 16.29 -7.55
N ARG A 143 -3.33 15.79 -6.33
CA ARG A 143 -3.29 16.62 -5.11
C ARG A 143 -1.96 17.33 -4.93
N ARG A 144 -0.84 16.68 -5.25
CA ARG A 144 0.48 17.32 -5.20
C ARG A 144 0.61 18.43 -6.23
N ILE A 145 0.15 18.20 -7.45
CA ILE A 145 0.17 19.21 -8.51
C ILE A 145 -0.64 20.43 -8.05
N GLU A 146 -1.82 20.23 -7.48
CA GLU A 146 -2.67 21.30 -6.92
C GLU A 146 -1.95 22.09 -5.81
N LEU A 147 -1.33 21.39 -4.85
CA LEU A 147 -0.60 22.02 -3.73
C LEU A 147 0.70 22.71 -4.16
N SER A 148 1.31 22.28 -5.27
CA SER A 148 2.56 22.84 -5.78
C SER A 148 2.37 24.08 -6.64
N ARG A 149 1.14 24.58 -6.82
CA ARG A 149 0.88 25.79 -7.62
C ARG A 149 1.42 27.03 -6.90
N PRO A 150 2.40 27.75 -7.46
CA PRO A 150 3.14 28.80 -6.78
C PRO A 150 2.37 30.12 -6.52
N PHE A 151 1.09 30.24 -6.91
CA PHE A 151 0.33 31.51 -6.83
C PHE A 151 -1.12 31.37 -6.31
N GLY A 152 -1.44 30.31 -5.56
CA GLY A 152 -2.81 30.07 -5.09
C GLY A 152 -3.08 30.63 -3.69
N SER A 153 -3.27 31.96 -3.54
CA SER A 153 -4.08 32.66 -2.52
C SER A 153 -3.55 34.06 -2.11
N GLU A 154 -3.47 34.99 -3.05
CA GLU A 154 -3.67 36.42 -2.74
C GLU A 154 -4.68 36.96 -3.75
N HIS A 155 -5.95 37.03 -3.34
CA HIS A 155 -6.95 38.02 -3.77
C HIS A 155 -8.31 37.62 -3.16
N ALA A 156 -8.35 37.62 -1.82
CA ALA A 156 -9.56 38.00 -1.11
C ALA A 156 -9.53 39.53 -0.94
N ASP A 157 -10.69 40.17 -1.09
CA ASP A 157 -11.00 41.53 -0.66
C ASP A 157 -10.21 42.69 -1.28
N THR A 158 -10.56 43.03 -2.53
CA THR A 158 -10.75 44.46 -2.85
C THR A 158 -12.22 44.68 -3.22
N ARG A 159 -13.05 44.81 -2.18
CA ARG A 159 -14.29 45.59 -2.29
C ARG A 159 -13.90 47.01 -2.68
N LEU A 160 -13.91 47.31 -3.97
CA LEU A 160 -13.96 48.68 -4.45
C LEU A 160 -15.37 49.22 -4.13
N ARG A 161 -15.50 49.75 -2.92
CA ARG A 161 -16.35 50.91 -2.66
C ARG A 161 -15.58 52.12 -3.20
N ALA A 162 -16.06 52.68 -4.30
CA ALA A 162 -15.94 54.09 -4.65
C ALA A 162 -17.06 54.41 -5.64
#